data_AF-A0A2G9XPS9-F1
#
_entry.id   AF-A0A2G9XPS9-F1
#
_cell.length_a   1.000
_cell.length_b   1.000
_cell.length_c   1.000
_cell.angle_alpha   90.00
_cell.angle_beta   90.00
_cell.angle_gamma   90.00
#
_symmetry.space_group_name_H-M   'P 1'
#
loop_
_entity.id
_entity.type
_entity.pdbx_description
1 polymer ?
#
loop_
_entity_poly.entity_id
_entity_poly.type
_entity_poly.pdbx_seq_one_letter_code
_entity_poly.pdbx_strand_id
1 'polypeptide(L)' 'MTDSELAPDRAAQYAYRLLAARPLSEKEFRTQLRGKGFGSSVLETAVARFKELGYLNDASYARQWARTLA' A
#
# COMPACT_ATOMS: atom_id res chain seq x y z
N MET A 1 8.34 18.13 -18.75
CA MET A 1 7.26 17.25 -19.25
C MET A 1 7.90 15.86 -19.36
N THR A 2 7.61 14.83 -18.56
CA THR A 2 6.37 14.42 -17.90
C THR A 2 6.68 13.82 -16.52
N ASP A 3 6.35 14.51 -15.43
CA ASP A 3 6.42 13.91 -14.07
C ASP A 3 5.22 12.96 -13.80
N SER A 4 4.26 12.90 -14.73
CA SER A 4 2.98 12.21 -14.56
C SER A 4 3.00 10.70 -14.85
N GLU A 5 4.02 10.15 -15.51
CA GLU A 5 4.08 8.73 -15.88
C GLU A 5 5.03 7.90 -14.98
N LEU A 6 5.93 8.55 -14.24
CA LEU A 6 6.85 7.91 -13.28
C LEU A 6 6.22 7.67 -11.90
N ALA A 7 4.95 8.04 -11.72
CA ALA A 7 4.30 8.12 -10.42
C ALA A 7 3.78 6.77 -9.85
N PRO A 8 3.15 5.87 -10.63
CA PRO A 8 2.60 4.63 -10.08
C PRO A 8 3.67 3.55 -9.81
N ASP A 9 4.69 3.42 -10.65
CA ASP A 9 5.77 2.44 -10.43
C ASP A 9 6.64 2.78 -9.22
N ARG A 10 6.92 4.07 -8.99
CA ARG A 10 7.63 4.51 -7.77
C ARG A 10 6.79 4.30 -6.51
N ALA A 11 5.49 4.57 -6.58
CA ALA A 11 4.56 4.26 -5.50
C ALA A 11 4.54 2.76 -5.21
N ALA A 12 4.50 1.91 -6.25
CA ALA A 12 4.50 0.47 -6.13
C ALA A 12 5.81 -0.08 -5.53
N GLN A 13 6.97 0.38 -6.00
CA GLN A 13 8.26 -0.01 -5.40
C GLN A 13 8.36 0.37 -3.93
N TYR A 14 7.92 1.59 -3.57
CA TYR A 14 7.91 2.02 -2.18
C TYR A 14 6.94 1.16 -1.34
N ALA A 15 5.75 0.90 -1.87
CA ALA A 15 4.75 0.02 -1.29
C ALA A 15 5.28 -1.40 -1.02
N TYR A 16 5.99 -2.01 -1.97
CA TYR A 16 6.62 -3.31 -1.78
C TYR A 16 7.63 -3.31 -0.63
N ARG A 17 8.47 -2.27 -0.53
CA ARG A 17 9.44 -2.14 0.57
C ARG A 17 8.76 -2.02 1.93
N LEU A 18 7.66 -1.29 2.00
CA LEU A 18 6.87 -1.13 3.22
C LEU A 18 6.23 -2.46 3.65
N LEU A 19 5.56 -3.15 2.72
CA LEU A 19 4.87 -4.42 2.99
C LEU A 19 5.83 -5.58 3.26
N ALA A 20 7.03 -5.55 2.68
CA ALA A 20 8.09 -6.49 2.99
C ALA A 20 8.67 -6.30 4.40
N ALA A 21 8.70 -5.06 4.90
CA ALA A 21 9.20 -4.76 6.25
C ALA A 21 8.18 -5.15 7.33
N ARG A 22 6.90 -4.84 7.10
CA ARG A 22 5.80 -5.27 7.97
C ARG A 22 4.49 -5.29 7.19
N PRO A 23 3.52 -6.14 7.55
CA PRO A 23 2.19 -6.03 7.00
C PRO A 23 1.58 -4.69 7.41
N LEU A 24 0.93 -4.02 6.45
CA LEU A 24 0.28 -2.72 6.66
C LEU A 24 -1.22 -2.84 6.38
N SER A 25 -2.03 -2.09 7.13
CA SER A 25 -3.43 -1.87 6.77
C SER A 25 -3.54 -0.92 5.57
N GLU A 26 -4.68 -0.92 4.89
CA GLU A 26 -4.94 0.03 3.80
C GLU A 26 -4.76 1.50 4.24
N LYS A 27 -5.19 1.82 5.47
CA LYS A 27 -5.08 3.19 6.01
C LYS A 27 -3.63 3.61 6.25
N GLU A 28 -2.81 2.70 6.79
CA GLU A 28 -1.37 2.90 6.98
C GLU A 28 -0.66 3.08 5.64
N PHE A 29 -1.00 2.21 4.68
CA PHE A 29 -0.48 2.25 3.32
C PHE A 29 -0.75 3.59 2.63
N ARG A 30 -2.00 4.07 2.68
CA ARG A 30 -2.37 5.40 2.15
C ARG A 30 -1.65 6.54 2.85
N THR A 31 -1.51 6.47 4.17
CA THR A 31 -0.82 7.51 4.96
C THR A 31 0.65 7.60 4.58
N GLN A 32 1.34 6.46 4.47
CA GLN A 32 2.76 6.39 4.10
C GLN A 32 3.02 6.91 2.69
N LEU A 33 2.18 6.52 1.71
CA LEU A 33 2.30 6.98 0.33
C LEU A 33 2.01 8.49 0.22
N ARG A 34 1.00 8.99 0.92
CA ARG A 34 0.72 10.44 0.96
C ARG A 34 1.87 11.22 1.60
N GLY A 35 2.44 10.71 2.70
CA GLY A 35 3.60 11.32 3.36
C GLY A 35 4.84 11.35 2.47
N LYS A 36 4.93 10.46 1.47
CA LYS A 36 6.00 10.46 0.47
C LYS A 36 5.79 11.47 -0.67
N GLY A 37 4.62 12.10 -0.76
CA GLY A 37 4.28 13.09 -1.77
C GLY A 37 3.51 12.53 -2.98
N PHE A 38 3.01 11.29 -2.92
CA PHE A 38 2.19 10.75 -4.01
C PHE A 38 0.80 11.39 -4.02
N GLY A 39 0.33 11.77 -5.22
CA GLY A 39 -1.00 12.35 -5.42
C GLY A 39 -2.13 11.33 -5.25
N SER A 40 -3.34 11.82 -5.00
CA SER A 40 -4.52 10.99 -4.69
C SER A 40 -4.85 9.96 -5.78
N SER A 41 -4.70 10.32 -7.06
CA SER A 41 -4.96 9.39 -8.18
C SER A 41 -3.98 8.21 -8.22
N VAL A 42 -2.70 8.48 -7.91
CA VAL A 42 -1.64 7.46 -7.83
C VAL A 42 -1.87 6.54 -6.63
N LEU A 43 -2.27 7.12 -5.49
CA LEU A 43 -2.64 6.39 -4.29
C LEU A 43 -3.77 5.40 -4.54
N GLU A 44 -4.87 5.84 -5.16
CA GLU A 44 -6.02 4.98 -5.45
C GLU A 44 -5.64 3.84 -6.41
N THR A 45 -4.84 4.15 -7.43
CA THR A 45 -4.33 3.15 -8.38
C THR A 45 -3.43 2.13 -7.68
N ALA A 46 -2.53 2.57 -6.80
CA ALA A 46 -1.66 1.68 -6.04
C ALA A 46 -2.47 0.82 -5.06
N VAL A 47 -3.43 1.39 -4.33
CA VAL A 47 -4.28 0.66 -3.40
C VAL A 47 -5.08 -0.42 -4.13
N ALA A 48 -5.73 -0.09 -5.25
CA ALA A 48 -6.48 -1.05 -6.06
C ALA A 48 -5.59 -2.22 -6.51
N ARG A 49 -4.42 -1.92 -7.08
CA ARG A 49 -3.47 -2.92 -7.54
C ARG A 49 -3.00 -3.85 -6.40
N PHE A 50 -2.66 -3.30 -5.24
CA PHE A 50 -2.17 -4.09 -4.11
C PHE A 50 -3.28 -4.89 -3.40
N LYS A 51 -4.54 -4.44 -3.50
CA LYS A 51 -5.71 -5.23 -3.12
C LYS A 51 -5.95 -6.41 -4.07
N GLU A 52 -5.89 -6.18 -5.38
CA GLU A 52 -6.01 -7.24 -6.40
C GLU A 52 -4.92 -8.30 -6.26
N LEU A 53 -3.69 -7.88 -5.95
CA LEU A 53 -2.56 -8.77 -5.68
C LEU A 53 -2.66 -9.47 -4.30
N GLY A 54 -3.64 -9.13 -3.47
CA GLY A 54 -3.86 -9.74 -2.15
C GLY A 54 -2.90 -9.28 -1.04
N TYR A 55 -2.02 -8.30 -1.31
CA TYR A 55 -1.09 -7.74 -0.32
C TYR A 55 -1.79 -6.85 0.71
N LEU A 56 -2.84 -6.14 0.29
CA LEU A 56 -3.70 -5.36 1.17
C LEU A 56 -5.00 -6.12 1.35
N ASN A 57 -5.18 -6.74 2.52
CA ASN A 57 -6.38 -7.50 2.81
C ASN A 57 -6.77 -7.33 4.27
N ASP A 58 -7.71 -6.42 4.53
CA ASP A 58 -8.26 -6.16 5.87
C ASP A 58 -8.79 -7.44 6.54
N ALA A 59 -9.32 -8.40 5.77
CA ALA A 59 -9.84 -9.66 6.30
C ALA A 59 -8.75 -10.69 6.66
N SER A 60 -7.65 -10.73 5.91
CA SER A 60 -6.53 -11.65 6.18
C SER A 60 -5.58 -11.09 7.25
N TYR A 61 -5.40 -9.77 7.29
CA TYR A 61 -4.69 -9.08 8.36
C TYR A 61 -5.42 -9.24 9.70
N ALA A 62 -6.75 -9.08 9.73
CA ALA A 62 -7.55 -9.29 10.94
C ALA A 62 -7.42 -10.73 11.48
N ARG A 63 -7.42 -11.75 10.60
CA ARG A 63 -7.24 -13.14 11.02
C ARG A 63 -5.82 -13.44 11.51
N GLN A 64 -4.80 -12.85 10.89
CA GLN A 64 -3.42 -13.05 11.31
C GLN A 64 -3.11 -12.32 12.62
N TRP A 65 -3.62 -11.11 12.80
CA TRP A 65 -3.49 -10.33 14.05
C TRP A 65 -4.25 -10.93 15.23
N ALA A 66 -5.44 -11.49 14.99
CA ALA A 66 -6.21 -12.22 15.99
C ALA A 66 -5.46 -13.48 16.50
N ARG A 67 -4.57 -14.06 15.69
CA ARG A 67 -3.77 -15.23 16.06
C ARG A 67 -2.50 -14.88 16.84
N THR A 68 -2.02 -13.64 16.77
CA THR A 68 -0.87 -13.14 17.53
C THR A 68 -1.25 -12.65 18.94
N LEU A 69 -2.54 -12.51 19.23
CA LEU A 69 -3.07 -12.10 20.55
C LEU A 69 -3.51 -13.30 21.43
N ALA A 70 -3.23 -14.54 21.02
CA ALA A 70 -3.55 -15.77 21.75
C ALA A 70 -2.34 -16.27 22.54
#